data_AF-A0A1V5ULE5-F1
#
_entry.id   AF-A0A1V5ULE5-F1
#
_cell.length_a   1.000
_cell.length_b   1.000
_cell.length_c   1.000
_cell.angle_alpha   90.00
_cell.angle_beta   90.00
_cell.angle_gamma   90.00
#
_symmetry.space_group_name_H-M   'P 1'
#
loop_
_entity.id
_entity.type
_entity.pdbx_description
1 polymer ?
#
loop_
_entity_poly.entity_id
_entity_poly.type
_entity_poly.pdbx_seq_one_letter_code
_entity_poly.pdbx_strand_id
1 'polypeptide(L)'
;MPDTISFSRHDLLLPEKDCPVTADLRCAETIREWLDCGRPVIVRRPCLTEEGLHCGIPLPPGGGWNRLAFTLDPSGIAGRLALPRLEECLGLLPEARQSRLSALSELRPEVFGSLAWQRLTGLPYLHEKSDIDLLFRVRSRKELRTLCAALAERNPPEECDIEIVLWNGRAFSYREWRKETSTILLKGDHDIFLCGKNFLSGSKPDSDLIAREAESALYEELETYPKPGLVSYADSGSHRDMNASHFRAGIAALREYFRRIAEAGMRNAPMEELKELGMDAEKRMFEATGGVNTHRGAIFSLGMLAAAAGLKTAAKDRSELGEIVKKTWGEEILKQRNPGSHGEEALQRYGGNGARMEAASGFPSVYQYGLPAFRAALGRKRSNAACLDAFYALLERVNDTTLLHRGGRAGHDFAVEAAVAFRRASEEEKPARALKNHREFTRRNLSCGGVADLLAATIFIHRMEELWEDL
;
A
#
# COMPACT_ATOMS: atom_id res chain seq x y z
N MET A 1 -21.47 -5.02 3.06
CA MET A 1 -20.50 -5.95 3.64
C MET A 1 -19.14 -5.26 3.63
N PRO A 2 -18.36 -5.29 4.72
CA PRO A 2 -17.06 -4.62 4.75
C PRO A 2 -16.08 -5.26 3.76
N ASP A 3 -15.31 -4.44 3.03
CA ASP A 3 -14.25 -4.79 2.08
C ASP A 3 -13.78 -6.26 2.13
N THR A 4 -14.42 -7.14 1.35
CA THR A 4 -14.19 -8.59 1.40
C THR A 4 -12.90 -9.04 0.71
N ILE A 5 -12.13 -8.10 0.14
CA ILE A 5 -11.02 -8.45 -0.78
C ILE A 5 -9.69 -7.83 -0.37
N SER A 6 -9.70 -6.83 0.53
CA SER A 6 -8.50 -6.27 1.11
C SER A 6 -8.28 -6.83 2.51
N PHE A 7 -7.22 -7.59 2.70
CA PHE A 7 -6.86 -8.20 3.97
C PHE A 7 -5.55 -7.61 4.48
N SER A 8 -5.57 -7.16 5.73
CA SER A 8 -4.40 -6.66 6.43
C SER A 8 -4.13 -7.48 7.67
N ARG A 9 -2.89 -7.45 8.14
CA ARG A 9 -2.52 -8.09 9.40
C ARG A 9 -3.42 -7.61 10.54
N HIS A 10 -3.76 -8.55 11.42
CA HIS A 10 -4.66 -8.38 12.56
C HIS A 10 -6.15 -8.25 12.21
N ASP A 11 -6.52 -8.36 10.93
CA ASP A 11 -7.93 -8.56 10.61
C ASP A 11 -8.45 -9.85 11.25
N LEU A 12 -9.57 -9.74 11.97
CA LEU A 12 -10.32 -10.88 12.49
C LEU A 12 -11.40 -11.24 11.48
N LEU A 13 -11.33 -12.45 10.94
CA LEU A 13 -12.23 -12.93 9.91
C LEU A 13 -13.09 -14.07 10.46
N LEU A 14 -14.30 -14.18 9.95
CA LEU A 14 -15.22 -15.29 10.18
C LEU A 14 -15.35 -16.08 8.88
N PRO A 15 -14.60 -17.18 8.73
CA PRO A 15 -14.78 -18.08 7.59
C PRO A 15 -16.09 -18.85 7.70
N GLU A 16 -16.64 -19.25 6.56
CA GLU A 16 -17.67 -20.29 6.48
C GLU A 16 -17.09 -21.63 6.97
N LYS A 17 -17.95 -22.52 7.50
CA LYS A 17 -17.50 -23.78 8.09
C LYS A 17 -16.80 -24.70 7.07
N ASP A 18 -17.30 -24.69 5.85
CA ASP A 18 -16.82 -25.45 4.71
C ASP A 18 -15.72 -24.72 3.91
N CYS A 19 -15.28 -23.53 4.37
CA CYS A 19 -14.20 -22.77 3.74
C CYS A 19 -12.97 -23.70 3.50
N PRO A 20 -12.46 -23.78 2.26
CA PRO A 20 -11.28 -24.56 1.96
C PRO A 20 -10.06 -24.07 2.74
N VAL A 21 -9.35 -25.00 3.39
CA VAL A 21 -8.17 -24.73 4.21
C VAL A 21 -7.00 -25.60 3.74
N THR A 22 -5.82 -25.00 3.66
CA THR A 22 -4.56 -25.71 3.47
C THR A 22 -3.69 -25.53 4.71
N ALA A 23 -3.35 -26.64 5.38
CA ALA A 23 -2.59 -26.65 6.63
C ALA A 23 -1.71 -27.91 6.74
N ASP A 24 -0.76 -27.91 7.69
CA ASP A 24 -0.04 -29.12 8.10
C ASP A 24 -1.05 -30.18 8.60
N LEU A 25 -0.88 -31.44 8.15
CA LEU A 25 -1.77 -32.56 8.50
C LEU A 25 -1.92 -32.74 10.01
N ARG A 26 -0.89 -32.43 10.80
CA ARG A 26 -0.90 -32.55 12.27
C ARG A 26 -1.84 -31.56 12.95
N CYS A 27 -2.22 -30.50 12.25
CA CYS A 27 -3.00 -29.38 12.78
C CYS A 27 -4.39 -29.24 12.11
N ALA A 28 -4.64 -30.00 11.04
CA ALA A 28 -5.82 -29.84 10.19
C ALA A 28 -7.14 -30.11 10.94
N GLU A 29 -7.18 -31.14 11.78
CA GLU A 29 -8.37 -31.49 12.59
C GLU A 29 -8.71 -30.37 13.57
N THR A 30 -7.74 -29.88 14.34
CA THR A 30 -7.93 -28.77 15.28
C THR A 30 -8.39 -27.48 14.59
N ILE A 31 -7.87 -27.19 13.39
CA ILE A 31 -8.32 -26.03 12.61
C ILE A 31 -9.78 -26.22 12.16
N ARG A 32 -10.16 -27.42 11.71
CA ARG A 32 -11.54 -27.73 11.33
C ARG A 32 -12.51 -27.58 12.50
N GLU A 33 -12.19 -28.17 13.65
CA GLU A 33 -13.00 -28.03 14.88
C GLU A 33 -13.18 -26.57 15.30
N TRP A 34 -12.12 -25.75 15.16
CA TRP A 34 -12.18 -24.32 15.43
C TRP A 34 -13.18 -23.59 14.51
N LEU A 35 -13.14 -23.87 13.21
CA LEU A 35 -14.05 -23.28 12.23
C LEU A 35 -15.50 -23.77 12.42
N ASP A 36 -15.70 -25.05 12.77
CA ASP A 36 -17.03 -25.61 13.04
C ASP A 36 -17.72 -24.95 14.23
N CYS A 37 -16.93 -24.47 15.20
CA CYS A 37 -17.39 -23.65 16.32
C CYS A 37 -17.71 -22.20 15.94
N GLY A 38 -17.56 -21.80 14.67
CA GLY A 38 -17.84 -20.43 14.19
C GLY A 38 -16.89 -19.39 14.77
N ARG A 39 -15.68 -19.79 15.18
CA ARG A 39 -14.72 -18.89 15.83
C ARG A 39 -13.91 -18.11 14.79
N PRO A 40 -13.51 -16.86 15.11
CA PRO A 40 -12.74 -16.06 14.19
C PRO A 40 -11.31 -16.56 14.03
N VAL A 41 -10.70 -16.20 12.91
CA VAL A 41 -9.29 -16.41 12.58
C VAL A 41 -8.60 -15.06 12.43
N ILE A 42 -7.30 -14.97 12.70
CA ILE A 42 -6.55 -13.73 12.51
C ILE A 42 -5.68 -13.80 11.26
N VAL A 43 -5.74 -12.77 10.42
CA VAL A 43 -4.86 -12.62 9.26
C VAL A 43 -3.42 -12.41 9.74
N ARG A 44 -2.50 -13.16 9.15
CA ARG A 44 -1.06 -13.08 9.39
C ARG A 44 -0.32 -12.79 8.10
N ARG A 45 0.90 -12.28 8.19
CA ARG A 45 1.77 -12.13 7.02
C ARG A 45 2.12 -13.50 6.42
N PRO A 46 2.22 -13.62 5.09
CA PRO A 46 2.14 -12.54 4.08
C PRO A 46 0.72 -12.11 3.63
N CYS A 47 -0.32 -12.19 4.47
CA CYS A 47 -1.70 -11.80 4.17
C CYS A 47 -2.24 -12.54 2.95
N LEU A 48 -2.64 -11.87 1.87
CA LEU A 48 -3.10 -12.53 0.64
C LEU A 48 -1.94 -12.80 -0.33
N THR A 49 -1.77 -14.04 -0.77
CA THR A 49 -0.83 -14.43 -1.84
C THR A 49 -1.50 -15.37 -2.85
N GLU A 50 -0.77 -15.81 -3.87
CA GLU A 50 -1.21 -16.85 -4.82
C GLU A 50 -1.62 -18.17 -4.13
N GLU A 51 -1.10 -18.44 -2.93
CA GLU A 51 -1.44 -19.63 -2.12
C GLU A 51 -2.74 -19.50 -1.32
N GLY A 52 -3.36 -18.31 -1.35
CA GLY A 52 -4.56 -17.97 -0.57
C GLY A 52 -4.28 -16.97 0.55
N LEU A 53 -5.27 -16.83 1.44
CA LEU A 53 -5.18 -15.91 2.57
C LEU A 53 -4.53 -16.58 3.77
N HIS A 54 -3.39 -16.05 4.20
CA HIS A 54 -2.61 -16.56 5.33
C HIS A 54 -3.26 -16.16 6.65
N CYS A 55 -3.69 -17.17 7.41
CA CYS A 55 -4.39 -17.02 8.67
C CYS A 55 -3.69 -17.80 9.79
N GLY A 56 -4.12 -17.53 11.02
CA GLY A 56 -3.78 -18.37 12.14
C GLY A 56 -4.82 -18.30 13.24
N ILE A 57 -4.72 -19.26 14.16
CA ILE A 57 -5.52 -19.33 15.38
C ILE A 57 -4.58 -19.59 16.55
N PRO A 58 -4.74 -18.92 17.69
CA PRO A 58 -4.01 -19.27 18.90
C PRO A 58 -4.75 -20.38 19.65
N LEU A 59 -3.99 -21.24 20.29
CA LEU A 59 -4.55 -22.24 21.19
C LEU A 59 -4.30 -21.82 22.64
N PRO A 60 -5.20 -22.16 23.58
CA PRO A 60 -4.96 -21.93 25.00
C PRO A 60 -3.64 -22.59 25.46
N PRO A 61 -2.94 -22.01 26.45
CA PRO A 61 -1.73 -22.60 27.00
C PRO A 61 -1.96 -24.03 27.51
N GLY A 62 -1.02 -24.95 27.26
CA GLY A 62 -1.02 -26.33 27.79
C GLY A 62 -1.26 -27.46 26.79
N GLY A 63 -1.62 -27.15 25.53
CA GLY A 63 -1.93 -28.14 24.47
C GLY A 63 -0.78 -28.50 23.52
N GLY A 64 0.47 -28.21 23.86
CA GLY A 64 1.66 -28.51 23.02
C GLY A 64 1.91 -27.56 21.83
N TRP A 65 0.88 -26.88 21.33
CA TRP A 65 0.98 -25.85 20.29
C TRP A 65 0.42 -24.51 20.80
N ASN A 66 1.14 -23.41 20.59
CA ASN A 66 0.66 -22.08 21.01
C ASN A 66 -0.12 -21.36 19.90
N ARG A 67 0.19 -21.64 18.63
CA ARG A 67 -0.46 -21.02 17.47
C ARG A 67 -0.40 -21.95 16.26
N LEU A 68 -1.52 -22.08 15.56
CA LEU A 68 -1.62 -22.81 14.29
C LEU A 68 -1.69 -21.82 13.13
N ALA A 69 -1.05 -22.19 12.02
CA ALA A 69 -0.99 -21.40 10.80
C ALA A 69 -1.51 -22.22 9.63
N PHE A 70 -2.23 -21.55 8.73
CA PHE A 70 -2.84 -22.16 7.55
C PHE A 70 -3.18 -21.09 6.52
N THR A 71 -3.51 -21.52 5.30
CA THR A 71 -4.14 -20.65 4.29
C THR A 71 -5.60 -21.04 4.09
N LEU A 72 -6.42 -20.06 3.73
CA LEU A 72 -7.82 -20.26 3.37
C LEU A 72 -8.14 -19.64 2.00
N ASP A 73 -9.19 -20.12 1.36
CA ASP A 73 -9.75 -19.47 0.16
C ASP A 73 -10.52 -18.19 0.58
N PRO A 74 -10.12 -17.00 0.10
CA PRO A 74 -10.78 -15.74 0.45
C PRO A 74 -12.28 -15.70 0.14
N SER A 75 -12.75 -16.52 -0.81
CA SER A 75 -14.17 -16.59 -1.17
C SER A 75 -15.04 -17.19 -0.07
N GLY A 76 -14.47 -17.99 0.83
CA GLY A 76 -15.17 -18.57 1.98
C GLY A 76 -15.16 -17.68 3.23
N ILE A 77 -14.92 -16.37 3.11
CA ILE A 77 -15.02 -15.42 4.24
C ILE A 77 -16.43 -14.85 4.32
N ALA A 78 -17.18 -15.25 5.36
CA ALA A 78 -18.54 -14.79 5.62
C ALA A 78 -18.60 -13.41 6.30
N GLY A 79 -17.57 -13.06 7.08
CA GLY A 79 -17.60 -11.83 7.86
C GLY A 79 -16.25 -11.37 8.37
N ARG A 80 -16.24 -10.15 8.90
CA ARG A 80 -15.10 -9.53 9.55
C ARG A 80 -15.54 -8.96 10.90
N LEU A 81 -14.74 -9.21 11.93
CA LEU A 81 -14.94 -8.65 13.26
C LEU A 81 -13.95 -7.49 13.50
N ALA A 82 -14.38 -6.52 14.31
CA ALA A 82 -13.47 -5.54 14.87
C ALA A 82 -12.64 -6.20 15.97
N LEU A 83 -11.39 -5.74 16.13
CA LEU A 83 -10.62 -6.04 17.33
C LEU A 83 -11.32 -5.40 18.55
N PRO A 84 -11.36 -6.09 19.71
CA PRO A 84 -11.89 -5.50 20.94
C PRO A 84 -11.14 -4.22 21.32
N ARG A 85 -11.83 -3.28 21.95
CA ARG A 85 -11.18 -2.10 22.55
C ARG A 85 -10.59 -2.46 23.91
N LEU A 86 -9.53 -1.75 24.33
CA LEU A 86 -8.92 -1.97 25.65
C LEU A 86 -9.95 -1.80 26.77
N GLU A 87 -10.82 -0.79 26.67
CA GLU A 87 -11.90 -0.53 27.64
C GLU A 87 -12.83 -1.75 27.84
N GLU A 88 -13.10 -2.52 26.78
CA GLU A 88 -13.97 -3.70 26.80
C GLU A 88 -13.29 -4.93 27.41
N CYS A 89 -11.96 -4.88 27.60
CA CYS A 89 -11.12 -5.97 28.05
C CYS A 89 -10.58 -5.78 29.48
N LEU A 90 -10.66 -4.56 30.04
CA LEU A 90 -10.08 -4.26 31.36
C LEU A 90 -10.59 -5.21 32.47
N GLY A 91 -11.89 -5.54 32.46
CA GLY A 91 -12.49 -6.43 33.45
C GLY A 91 -11.97 -7.87 33.43
N LEU A 92 -11.19 -8.27 32.42
CA LEU A 92 -10.54 -9.59 32.35
C LEU A 92 -9.17 -9.62 33.05
N LEU A 93 -8.67 -8.46 33.48
CA LEU A 93 -7.37 -8.32 34.12
C LEU A 93 -7.52 -8.15 35.64
N PRO A 94 -6.50 -8.52 36.45
CA PRO A 94 -6.47 -8.18 37.87
C PRO A 94 -6.54 -6.66 38.11
N GLU A 95 -7.19 -6.21 39.19
CA GLU A 95 -7.41 -4.79 39.50
C GLU A 95 -6.14 -3.93 39.42
N ALA A 96 -5.01 -4.44 39.93
CA ALA A 96 -3.73 -3.73 39.89
C ALA A 96 -3.27 -3.39 38.45
N ARG A 97 -3.58 -4.24 37.46
CA ARG A 97 -3.27 -3.99 36.04
C ARG A 97 -4.31 -3.06 35.41
N GLN A 98 -5.57 -3.14 35.81
CA GLN A 98 -6.63 -2.26 35.31
C GLN A 98 -6.30 -0.79 35.58
N SER A 99 -5.90 -0.45 36.82
CA SER A 99 -5.56 0.94 37.18
C SER A 99 -4.41 1.50 36.34
N ARG A 100 -3.40 0.67 36.00
CA ARG A 100 -2.26 1.08 35.17
C ARG A 100 -2.64 1.31 33.71
N LEU A 101 -3.58 0.53 33.18
CA LEU A 101 -3.99 0.60 31.78
C LEU A 101 -5.14 1.59 31.53
N SER A 102 -5.83 2.04 32.57
CA SER A 102 -6.98 2.97 32.44
C SER A 102 -6.61 4.25 31.69
N ALA A 103 -5.43 4.84 31.96
CA ALA A 103 -4.97 6.05 31.26
C ALA A 103 -4.71 5.83 29.76
N LEU A 104 -4.36 4.60 29.35
CA LEU A 104 -4.18 4.24 27.94
C LEU A 104 -5.51 4.00 27.24
N SER A 105 -6.56 3.59 27.96
CA SER A 105 -7.89 3.36 27.39
C SER A 105 -8.52 4.63 26.79
N GLU A 106 -8.16 5.82 27.31
CA GLU A 106 -8.58 7.12 26.77
C GLU A 106 -8.09 7.37 25.32
N LEU A 107 -6.95 6.77 24.95
CA LEU A 107 -6.41 6.82 23.60
C LEU A 107 -7.11 5.80 22.66
N ARG A 108 -8.10 5.07 23.19
CA ARG A 108 -8.95 4.08 22.52
C ARG A 108 -8.20 3.01 21.70
N PRO A 109 -7.11 2.40 22.22
CA PRO A 109 -6.41 1.34 21.50
C PRO A 109 -7.31 0.12 21.25
N GLU A 110 -7.02 -0.56 20.15
CA GLU A 110 -7.49 -1.91 19.88
C GLU A 110 -6.57 -2.90 20.61
N VAL A 111 -7.10 -4.07 20.97
CA VAL A 111 -6.35 -5.13 21.62
C VAL A 111 -6.23 -6.30 20.65
N PHE A 112 -5.04 -6.89 20.55
CA PHE A 112 -4.82 -8.17 19.90
C PHE A 112 -4.16 -9.16 20.88
N GLY A 113 -3.68 -10.31 20.40
CA GLY A 113 -3.00 -11.28 21.27
C GLY A 113 -3.89 -11.88 22.36
N SER A 114 -3.28 -12.38 23.43
CA SER A 114 -3.95 -13.23 24.44
C SER A 114 -5.16 -12.56 25.09
N LEU A 115 -5.09 -11.26 25.39
CA LEU A 115 -6.20 -10.52 25.99
C LEU A 115 -7.41 -10.47 25.05
N ALA A 116 -7.19 -10.19 23.76
CA ALA A 116 -8.26 -10.20 22.76
C ALA A 116 -8.87 -11.60 22.62
N TRP A 117 -8.04 -12.65 22.58
CA TRP A 117 -8.54 -14.01 22.43
C TRP A 117 -9.33 -14.53 23.62
N GLN A 118 -8.93 -14.18 24.85
CA GLN A 118 -9.74 -14.46 26.03
C GLN A 118 -11.09 -13.75 25.96
N ARG A 119 -11.12 -12.49 25.53
CA ARG A 119 -12.36 -11.73 25.36
C ARG A 119 -13.30 -12.33 24.30
N LEU A 120 -12.74 -12.78 23.18
CA LEU A 120 -13.47 -13.29 22.02
C LEU A 120 -13.98 -14.72 22.22
N THR A 121 -13.22 -15.57 22.92
CA THR A 121 -13.53 -17.00 23.05
C THR A 121 -14.08 -17.39 24.42
N GLY A 122 -13.84 -16.58 25.46
CA GLY A 122 -14.11 -16.92 26.85
C GLY A 122 -13.15 -17.96 27.45
N LEU A 123 -12.14 -18.42 26.70
CA LEU A 123 -11.17 -19.40 27.17
C LEU A 123 -9.99 -18.72 27.89
N PRO A 124 -9.31 -19.41 28.83
CA PRO A 124 -8.18 -18.85 29.54
C PRO A 124 -6.94 -18.76 28.63
N TYR A 125 -6.64 -17.55 28.15
CA TYR A 125 -5.41 -17.24 27.39
C TYR A 125 -4.40 -16.45 28.23
N LEU A 126 -4.86 -15.77 29.28
CA LEU A 126 -4.04 -14.93 30.14
C LEU A 126 -3.45 -15.72 31.31
N HIS A 127 -2.21 -15.39 31.65
CA HIS A 127 -1.55 -15.71 32.92
C HIS A 127 -0.96 -14.42 33.52
N GLU A 128 -0.47 -14.48 34.76
CA GLU A 128 -0.01 -13.28 35.50
C GLU A 128 1.01 -12.44 34.73
N LYS A 129 1.94 -13.11 34.03
CA LYS A 129 3.01 -12.49 33.22
C LYS A 129 2.66 -12.23 31.75
N SER A 130 1.40 -12.35 31.33
CA SER A 130 1.06 -12.14 29.91
C SER A 130 1.24 -10.67 29.53
N ASP A 131 1.90 -10.43 28.39
CA ASP A 131 1.98 -9.13 27.75
C ASP A 131 0.59 -8.65 27.29
N ILE A 132 0.45 -7.33 27.15
CA ILE A 132 -0.75 -6.67 26.63
C ILE A 132 -0.42 -6.07 25.27
N ASP A 133 -0.90 -6.74 24.23
CA ASP A 133 -0.75 -6.35 22.85
C ASP A 133 -1.75 -5.25 22.47
N LEU A 134 -1.27 -4.02 22.27
CA LEU A 134 -2.08 -2.86 21.92
C LEU A 134 -1.79 -2.40 20.49
N LEU A 135 -2.85 -2.07 19.76
CA LEU A 135 -2.78 -1.60 18.39
C LEU A 135 -3.41 -0.20 18.29
N PHE A 136 -2.62 0.75 17.79
CA PHE A 136 -3.09 2.07 17.41
C PHE A 136 -3.06 2.23 15.90
N ARG A 137 -4.01 3.00 15.36
CA ARG A 137 -4.08 3.30 13.92
C ARG A 137 -4.10 4.81 13.75
N VAL A 138 -3.15 5.34 12.98
CA VAL A 138 -3.03 6.76 12.66
C VAL A 138 -3.20 6.98 11.17
N ARG A 139 -3.85 8.09 10.80
CA ARG A 139 -4.20 8.41 9.41
C ARG A 139 -3.30 9.47 8.78
N SER A 140 -2.44 10.09 9.56
CA SER A 140 -1.51 11.12 9.10
C SER A 140 -0.29 11.21 10.00
N ARG A 141 0.75 11.91 9.52
CA ARG A 141 1.94 12.27 10.32
C ARG A 141 1.58 13.11 11.53
N LYS A 142 0.60 14.00 11.40
CA LYS A 142 0.08 14.81 12.50
C LYS A 142 -0.50 13.93 13.61
N GLU A 143 -1.38 12.98 13.27
CA GLU A 143 -1.93 12.03 14.24
C GLU A 143 -0.83 11.18 14.89
N LEU A 144 0.17 10.74 14.12
CA LEU A 144 1.32 10.03 14.65
C LEU A 144 2.07 10.84 15.71
N ARG A 145 2.38 12.11 15.43
CA ARG A 145 3.06 13.02 16.36
C ARG A 145 2.24 13.19 17.65
N THR A 146 0.94 13.45 17.52
CA THR A 146 0.02 13.60 18.67
C THR A 146 -0.04 12.33 19.51
N LEU A 147 -0.18 11.16 18.87
CA LEU A 147 -0.22 9.88 19.57
C LEU A 147 1.10 9.59 20.30
N CYS A 148 2.24 9.77 19.64
CA CYS A 148 3.55 9.54 20.26
C CYS A 148 3.79 10.48 21.45
N ALA A 149 3.35 11.74 21.39
CA ALA A 149 3.43 12.66 22.52
C ALA A 149 2.55 12.19 23.70
N ALA A 150 1.31 11.78 23.43
CA ALA A 150 0.39 11.28 24.46
C ALA A 150 0.88 9.97 25.11
N LEU A 151 1.48 9.07 24.31
CA LEU A 151 2.11 7.85 24.81
C LEU A 151 3.37 8.15 25.62
N ALA A 152 4.15 9.17 25.27
CA ALA A 152 5.31 9.58 26.06
C ALA A 152 4.88 10.13 27.44
N GLU A 153 3.84 10.95 27.48
CA GLU A 153 3.27 11.51 28.72
C GLU A 153 2.73 10.44 29.67
N ARG A 154 2.02 9.44 29.12
CA ARG A 154 1.39 8.35 29.90
C ARG A 154 2.37 7.28 30.37
N ASN A 155 3.57 7.23 29.78
CA ASN A 155 4.60 6.21 30.04
C ASN A 155 4.03 4.78 30.19
N PRO A 156 3.55 4.17 29.09
CA PRO A 156 2.97 2.82 29.11
C PRO A 156 3.86 1.81 29.85
N PRO A 157 3.27 0.90 30.64
CA PRO A 157 4.00 -0.18 31.30
C PRO A 157 4.82 -1.03 30.32
N GLU A 158 5.91 -1.64 30.79
CA GLU A 158 6.82 -2.43 29.92
C GLU A 158 6.15 -3.68 29.34
N GLU A 159 5.16 -4.24 30.05
CA GLU A 159 4.32 -5.35 29.59
C GLU A 159 3.38 -4.97 28.44
N CYS A 160 3.30 -3.69 28.04
CA CYS A 160 2.51 -3.26 26.90
C CYS A 160 3.33 -3.33 25.60
N ASP A 161 2.99 -4.30 24.75
CA ASP A 161 3.53 -4.39 23.41
C ASP A 161 2.66 -3.54 22.47
N ILE A 162 3.09 -2.28 22.29
CA ILE A 162 2.37 -1.30 21.48
C ILE A 162 2.87 -1.33 20.04
N GLU A 163 1.92 -1.53 19.12
CA GLU A 163 2.10 -1.45 17.68
C GLU A 163 1.31 -0.27 17.09
N ILE A 164 1.95 0.54 16.27
CA ILE A 164 1.34 1.71 15.62
C ILE A 164 1.25 1.44 14.12
N VAL A 165 0.04 1.38 13.58
CA VAL A 165 -0.27 1.25 12.15
C VAL A 165 -0.41 2.63 11.53
N LEU A 166 0.38 2.88 10.48
CA LEU A 166 0.43 4.11 9.71
C LEU A 166 -0.69 4.18 8.66
N TRP A 167 -0.84 5.35 8.05
CA TRP A 167 -1.81 5.67 7.00
C TRP A 167 -1.78 4.74 5.78
N ASN A 168 -0.64 4.09 5.52
CA ASN A 168 -0.44 3.12 4.43
C ASN A 168 -0.55 1.66 4.88
N GLY A 169 -1.01 1.38 6.09
CA GLY A 169 -1.15 0.02 6.61
C GLY A 169 0.15 -0.60 7.15
N ARG A 170 1.32 0.05 6.95
CA ARG A 170 2.58 -0.39 7.56
C ARG A 170 2.58 -0.08 9.05
N ALA A 171 3.23 -0.91 9.86
CA ALA A 171 3.22 -0.77 11.31
C ALA A 171 4.61 -0.89 11.93
N PHE A 172 4.85 -0.22 13.05
CA PHE A 172 6.11 -0.32 13.80
C PHE A 172 5.85 -0.51 15.31
N SER A 173 6.88 -0.99 16.02
CA SER A 173 6.82 -1.14 17.47
C SER A 173 7.14 0.19 18.17
N TYR A 174 6.25 0.65 19.05
CA TYR A 174 6.51 1.85 19.85
C TYR A 174 7.74 1.68 20.77
N ARG A 175 8.03 0.45 21.22
CA ARG A 175 9.26 0.14 21.97
C ARG A 175 10.51 0.47 21.16
N GLU A 176 10.51 0.19 19.86
CA GLU A 176 11.61 0.52 18.95
C GLU A 176 11.69 2.03 18.67
N TRP A 177 10.53 2.69 18.57
CA TRP A 177 10.44 4.14 18.44
C TRP A 177 11.09 4.89 19.61
N ARG A 178 10.96 4.39 20.84
CA ARG A 178 11.58 4.99 22.04
C ARG A 178 13.10 4.84 22.13
N LYS A 179 13.71 3.91 21.37
CA LYS A 179 15.17 3.74 21.38
C LYS A 179 15.88 4.93 20.73
N GLU A 180 17.17 5.12 20.99
CA GLU A 180 17.95 6.20 20.37
C GLU A 180 18.32 5.95 18.90
N THR A 181 17.95 4.79 18.34
CA THR A 181 18.24 4.46 16.95
C THR A 181 17.56 5.44 15.99
N SER A 182 18.29 5.85 14.95
CA SER A 182 17.77 6.73 13.89
C SER A 182 16.86 6.01 12.90
N THR A 183 16.90 4.67 12.88
CA THR A 183 16.08 3.81 12.03
C THR A 183 15.22 2.86 12.85
N ILE A 184 14.09 2.47 12.27
CA ILE A 184 13.15 1.50 12.80
C ILE A 184 12.66 0.55 11.71
N LEU A 185 12.20 -0.63 12.15
CA LEU A 185 11.58 -1.62 11.29
C LEU A 185 10.08 -1.32 11.08
N LEU A 186 9.67 -1.15 9.83
CA LEU A 186 8.26 -1.12 9.43
C LEU A 186 7.85 -2.51 8.92
N LYS A 187 6.71 -2.99 9.39
CA LYS A 187 6.08 -4.24 8.97
C LYS A 187 4.86 -3.91 8.11
N GLY A 188 4.92 -4.17 6.81
CA GLY A 188 3.75 -4.18 5.94
C GLY A 188 3.04 -5.53 5.94
N ASP A 189 1.99 -5.65 5.14
CA ASP A 189 1.20 -6.89 5.01
C ASP A 189 1.99 -8.00 4.28
N HIS A 190 2.83 -7.61 3.32
CA HIS A 190 3.63 -8.55 2.51
C HIS A 190 5.14 -8.44 2.75
N ASP A 191 5.62 -7.30 3.29
CA ASP A 191 7.04 -7.02 3.38
C ASP A 191 7.50 -6.31 4.66
N ILE A 192 8.82 -6.14 4.77
CA ILE A 192 9.49 -5.44 5.87
C ILE A 192 10.41 -4.37 5.29
N PHE A 193 10.39 -3.18 5.89
CA PHE A 193 11.16 -2.03 5.44
C PHE A 193 11.97 -1.44 6.59
N LEU A 194 13.18 -0.96 6.31
CA LEU A 194 13.96 -0.18 7.26
C LEU A 194 13.77 1.32 6.98
N CYS A 195 13.18 2.02 7.93
CA CYS A 195 12.79 3.42 7.79
C CYS A 195 13.53 4.30 8.78
N GLY A 196 13.98 5.48 8.35
CA GLY A 196 14.47 6.50 9.28
C GLY A 196 13.31 7.08 10.10
N LYS A 197 13.53 7.43 11.37
CA LYS A 197 12.51 8.10 12.20
C LYS A 197 12.17 9.49 11.66
N ASN A 198 13.12 10.14 11.00
CA ASN A 198 12.95 11.43 10.32
C ASN A 198 11.86 11.39 9.23
N PHE A 199 11.75 10.26 8.51
CA PHE A 199 10.69 10.02 7.51
C PHE A 199 9.29 10.10 8.13
N LEU A 200 9.16 9.66 9.39
CA LEU A 200 7.90 9.64 10.13
C LEU A 200 7.64 10.95 10.89
N SER A 201 8.70 11.64 11.33
CA SER A 201 8.57 12.88 12.11
C SER A 201 8.30 14.14 11.28
N GLY A 202 8.47 14.09 9.95
CA GLY A 202 8.08 15.17 9.03
C GLY A 202 9.07 16.33 8.92
N SER A 203 10.37 16.05 8.79
CA SER A 203 11.37 17.09 8.49
C SER A 203 11.25 17.60 7.04
N LYS A 204 11.88 18.75 6.76
CA LYS A 204 12.03 19.26 5.38
C LYS A 204 12.54 18.13 4.46
N PRO A 205 11.88 17.85 3.32
CA PRO A 205 12.26 16.73 2.48
C PRO A 205 13.60 16.97 1.80
N ASP A 206 14.60 16.18 2.18
CA ASP A 206 15.85 16.04 1.44
C ASP A 206 15.71 15.00 0.31
N SER A 207 16.81 14.73 -0.40
CA SER A 207 16.80 13.79 -1.52
C SER A 207 16.54 12.33 -1.10
N ASP A 208 16.96 11.91 0.11
CA ASP A 208 16.66 10.56 0.62
C ASP A 208 15.18 10.44 1.00
N LEU A 209 14.57 11.48 1.60
CA LEU A 209 13.13 11.48 1.89
C LEU A 209 12.30 11.41 0.61
N ILE A 210 12.64 12.23 -0.40
CA ILE A 210 11.99 12.18 -1.72
C ILE A 210 12.12 10.78 -2.34
N ALA A 211 13.31 10.19 -2.29
CA ALA A 211 13.55 8.85 -2.82
C ALA A 211 12.73 7.76 -2.12
N ARG A 212 12.65 7.82 -0.78
CA ARG A 212 11.83 6.90 0.01
C ARG A 212 10.36 7.05 -0.28
N GLU A 213 9.86 8.26 -0.51
CA GLU A 213 8.45 8.46 -0.85
C GLU A 213 8.11 7.91 -2.24
N ALA A 214 9.01 8.07 -3.21
CA ALA A 214 8.85 7.46 -4.54
C ALA A 214 8.86 5.93 -4.47
N GLU A 215 9.83 5.34 -3.73
CA GLU A 215 9.90 3.91 -3.47
C GLU A 215 8.63 3.39 -2.77
N SER A 216 8.20 4.09 -1.74
CA SER A 216 7.00 3.78 -0.94
C SER A 216 5.72 3.83 -1.77
N ALA A 217 5.61 4.78 -2.70
CA ALA A 217 4.49 4.88 -3.64
C ALA A 217 4.45 3.70 -4.63
N LEU A 218 5.60 3.23 -5.11
CA LEU A 218 5.66 2.03 -5.95
C LEU A 218 5.25 0.76 -5.20
N TYR A 219 5.69 0.61 -3.95
CA TYR A 219 5.26 -0.53 -3.13
C TYR A 219 3.74 -0.51 -2.93
N GLU A 220 3.14 0.65 -2.68
CA GLU A 220 1.68 0.74 -2.49
C GLU A 220 0.87 0.51 -3.77
N GLU A 221 1.41 0.91 -4.91
CA GLU A 221 0.87 0.55 -6.22
C GLU A 221 0.84 -0.98 -6.40
N LEU A 222 1.92 -1.68 -6.01
CA LEU A 222 2.02 -3.14 -6.04
C LEU A 222 1.12 -3.84 -5.00
N GLU A 223 0.99 -3.25 -3.81
CA GLU A 223 0.10 -3.72 -2.73
C GLU A 223 -1.38 -3.56 -3.08
N THR A 224 -1.72 -2.71 -4.06
CA THR A 224 -3.11 -2.44 -4.44
C THR A 224 -3.74 -3.65 -5.14
N TYR A 225 -4.80 -4.21 -4.55
CA TYR A 225 -5.53 -5.37 -5.07
C TYR A 225 -7.04 -5.29 -4.73
N PRO A 226 -7.96 -5.69 -5.63
CA PRO A 226 -7.74 -6.24 -6.97
C PRO A 226 -7.68 -5.14 -8.04
N LYS A 227 -6.47 -4.94 -8.57
CA LYS A 227 -6.17 -3.93 -9.60
C LYS A 227 -6.28 -4.57 -11.00
N PRO A 228 -7.16 -4.08 -11.89
CA PRO A 228 -7.52 -4.73 -13.15
C PRO A 228 -6.38 -5.28 -14.03
N GLY A 229 -6.22 -6.61 -14.04
CA GLY A 229 -5.26 -7.32 -14.92
C GLY A 229 -3.78 -7.02 -14.67
N LEU A 230 -3.45 -6.32 -13.59
CA LEU A 230 -2.09 -5.92 -13.23
C LEU A 230 -1.52 -6.84 -12.15
N VAL A 231 -0.20 -6.88 -12.05
CA VAL A 231 0.53 -7.62 -11.02
C VAL A 231 0.23 -7.04 -9.64
N SER A 232 0.10 -7.94 -8.67
CA SER A 232 0.00 -7.66 -7.23
C SER A 232 0.69 -8.79 -6.45
N TYR A 233 0.64 -8.75 -5.11
CA TYR A 233 1.05 -9.90 -4.29
C TYR A 233 0.12 -11.10 -4.38
N ALA A 234 -1.14 -10.89 -4.78
CA ALA A 234 -2.14 -11.93 -4.89
C ALA A 234 -1.96 -12.78 -6.16
N ASP A 235 -1.55 -12.15 -7.28
CA ASP A 235 -1.31 -12.82 -8.56
C ASP A 235 -0.58 -11.91 -9.57
N SER A 236 -0.24 -12.50 -10.73
CA SER A 236 0.41 -11.84 -11.86
C SER A 236 -0.56 -11.17 -12.86
N GLY A 237 -1.87 -11.18 -12.60
CA GLY A 237 -2.89 -10.63 -13.48
C GLY A 237 -2.81 -11.17 -14.92
N SER A 238 -2.79 -10.27 -15.90
CA SER A 238 -2.67 -10.59 -17.33
C SER A 238 -1.25 -10.97 -17.77
N HIS A 239 -0.27 -10.95 -16.88
CA HIS A 239 1.13 -11.13 -17.24
C HIS A 239 1.61 -12.56 -17.02
N ARG A 240 2.56 -13.00 -17.84
CA ARG A 240 3.21 -14.33 -17.76
C ARG A 240 4.72 -14.23 -17.57
N ASP A 241 5.27 -13.05 -17.80
CA ASP A 241 6.67 -12.68 -17.81
C ASP A 241 7.10 -11.96 -16.53
N MET A 242 6.15 -11.52 -15.69
CA MET A 242 6.40 -10.76 -14.47
C MET A 242 5.45 -11.17 -13.34
N ASN A 243 5.92 -11.00 -12.10
CA ASN A 243 5.19 -11.29 -10.87
C ASN A 243 5.66 -10.35 -9.74
N ALA A 244 5.09 -10.46 -8.54
CA ALA A 244 5.43 -9.60 -7.40
C ALA A 244 6.94 -9.57 -7.07
N SER A 245 7.65 -10.70 -7.19
CA SER A 245 9.10 -10.75 -6.91
C SER A 245 9.92 -9.91 -7.89
N HIS A 246 9.55 -9.90 -9.18
CA HIS A 246 10.18 -9.02 -10.16
C HIS A 246 9.94 -7.55 -9.81
N PHE A 247 8.71 -7.19 -9.44
CA PHE A 247 8.40 -5.81 -9.05
C PHE A 247 9.21 -5.38 -7.83
N ARG A 248 9.27 -6.20 -6.78
CA ARG A 248 10.09 -5.94 -5.58
C ARG A 248 11.56 -5.71 -5.91
N ALA A 249 12.14 -6.58 -6.74
CA ALA A 249 13.54 -6.46 -7.16
C ALA A 249 13.77 -5.15 -7.95
N GLY A 250 12.84 -4.81 -8.85
CA GLY A 250 12.86 -3.55 -9.59
C GLY A 250 12.79 -2.32 -8.68
N ILE A 251 11.83 -2.28 -7.73
CA ILE A 251 11.66 -1.16 -6.80
C ILE A 251 12.93 -0.96 -5.96
N ALA A 252 13.48 -2.03 -5.41
CA ALA A 252 14.72 -1.97 -4.62
C ALA A 252 15.91 -1.42 -5.42
N ALA A 253 16.01 -1.73 -6.72
CA ALA A 253 17.05 -1.22 -7.60
C ALA A 253 16.90 0.28 -7.96
N LEU A 254 15.70 0.86 -7.80
CA LEU A 254 15.37 2.23 -8.22
C LEU A 254 15.54 3.28 -7.11
N ARG A 255 15.70 2.88 -5.85
CA ARG A 255 15.83 3.85 -4.73
C ARG A 255 16.94 4.87 -4.95
N GLU A 256 18.12 4.40 -5.33
CA GLU A 256 19.28 5.26 -5.57
C GLU A 256 19.08 6.20 -6.77
N TYR A 257 18.33 5.75 -7.78
CA TYR A 257 17.94 6.61 -8.90
C TYR A 257 17.07 7.77 -8.43
N PHE A 258 16.03 7.51 -7.62
CA PHE A 258 15.15 8.57 -7.14
C PHE A 258 15.90 9.61 -6.28
N ARG A 259 16.91 9.18 -5.51
CA ARG A 259 17.78 10.10 -4.77
C ARG A 259 18.59 10.99 -5.71
N ARG A 260 19.27 10.39 -6.69
CA ARG A 260 20.12 11.11 -7.67
C ARG A 260 19.31 12.08 -8.53
N ILE A 261 18.12 11.68 -8.99
CA ILE A 261 17.28 12.55 -9.82
C ILE A 261 16.65 13.70 -9.01
N ALA A 262 16.33 13.47 -7.73
CA ALA A 262 15.94 14.55 -6.82
C ALA A 262 17.09 15.57 -6.62
N GLU A 263 18.34 15.10 -6.48
CA GLU A 263 19.52 15.97 -6.38
C GLU A 263 19.80 16.76 -7.65
N ALA A 264 19.63 16.14 -8.81
CA ALA A 264 19.68 16.84 -10.10
C ALA A 264 18.60 17.93 -10.17
N GLY A 265 17.38 17.62 -9.71
CA GLY A 265 16.29 18.57 -9.55
C GLY A 265 16.62 19.75 -8.62
N MET A 266 17.23 19.48 -7.46
CA MET A 266 17.67 20.53 -6.52
C MET A 266 18.65 21.52 -7.16
N ARG A 267 19.48 21.06 -8.09
CA ARG A 267 20.41 21.89 -8.87
C ARG A 267 19.79 22.49 -10.14
N ASN A 268 18.52 22.24 -10.40
CA ASN A 268 17.84 22.60 -11.64
C ASN A 268 18.59 22.10 -12.90
N ALA A 269 19.02 20.84 -12.86
CA ALA A 269 19.78 20.22 -13.94
C ALA A 269 19.01 20.22 -15.28
N PRO A 270 19.73 20.28 -16.43
CA PRO A 270 19.11 20.21 -17.75
C PRO A 270 18.47 18.84 -18.00
N MET A 271 17.49 18.79 -18.91
CA MET A 271 16.75 17.56 -19.26
C MET A 271 17.65 16.41 -19.70
N GLU A 272 18.78 16.69 -20.35
CA GLU A 272 19.73 15.64 -20.78
C GLU A 272 20.32 14.88 -19.59
N GLU A 273 20.64 15.56 -18.49
CA GLU A 273 21.15 14.90 -17.28
C GLU A 273 20.06 14.01 -16.64
N LEU A 274 18.81 14.47 -16.58
CA LEU A 274 17.70 13.66 -16.06
C LEU A 274 17.44 12.42 -16.92
N LYS A 275 17.59 12.56 -18.25
CA LYS A 275 17.46 11.47 -19.20
C LYS A 275 18.55 10.41 -19.02
N GLU A 276 19.81 10.82 -18.87
CA GLU A 276 20.92 9.89 -18.59
C GLU A 276 20.67 9.09 -17.30
N LEU A 277 20.21 9.77 -16.23
CA LEU A 277 19.83 9.11 -14.98
C LEU A 277 18.68 8.11 -15.19
N GLY A 278 17.67 8.47 -15.98
CA GLY A 278 16.55 7.59 -16.32
C GLY A 278 16.99 6.36 -17.12
N MET A 279 17.87 6.51 -18.09
CA MET A 279 18.41 5.40 -18.88
C MET A 279 19.24 4.43 -18.02
N ASP A 280 20.06 4.96 -17.12
CA ASP A 280 20.82 4.17 -16.14
C ASP A 280 19.88 3.43 -15.15
N ALA A 281 18.77 4.05 -14.77
CA ALA A 281 17.74 3.43 -13.94
C ALA A 281 17.00 2.30 -14.67
N GLU A 282 16.63 2.50 -15.94
CA GLU A 282 16.03 1.46 -16.78
C GLU A 282 16.95 0.24 -16.86
N LYS A 283 18.24 0.46 -17.15
CA LYS A 283 19.24 -0.62 -17.21
C LYS A 283 19.32 -1.41 -15.90
N ARG A 284 19.45 -0.72 -14.76
CA ARG A 284 19.52 -1.37 -13.43
C ARG A 284 18.25 -2.15 -13.09
N MET A 285 17.08 -1.60 -13.43
CA MET A 285 15.80 -2.29 -13.24
C MET A 285 15.73 -3.56 -14.10
N PHE A 286 16.17 -3.52 -15.36
CA PHE A 286 16.28 -4.71 -16.20
C PHE A 286 17.25 -5.76 -15.64
N GLU A 287 18.42 -5.34 -15.16
CA GLU A 287 19.40 -6.26 -14.55
C GLU A 287 18.84 -6.93 -13.29
N ALA A 288 18.21 -6.17 -12.39
CA ALA A 288 17.65 -6.68 -11.15
C ALA A 288 16.44 -7.61 -11.35
N THR A 289 15.76 -7.51 -12.49
CA THR A 289 14.54 -8.26 -12.82
C THR A 289 14.79 -9.41 -13.80
N GLY A 290 16.05 -9.68 -14.18
CA GLY A 290 16.36 -10.71 -15.16
C GLY A 290 15.87 -10.40 -16.58
N GLY A 291 15.79 -9.12 -16.94
CA GLY A 291 15.38 -8.67 -18.28
C GLY A 291 13.90 -8.31 -18.42
N VAL A 292 13.16 -8.21 -17.31
CA VAL A 292 11.72 -7.96 -17.32
C VAL A 292 11.41 -6.49 -17.07
N ASN A 293 10.62 -5.88 -17.95
CA ASN A 293 10.20 -4.49 -17.75
C ASN A 293 9.07 -4.40 -16.71
N THR A 294 9.41 -3.93 -15.50
CA THR A 294 8.43 -3.76 -14.41
C THR A 294 7.99 -2.31 -14.21
N HIS A 295 8.87 -1.32 -14.48
CA HIS A 295 8.67 0.06 -14.03
C HIS A 295 9.14 1.14 -15.03
N ARG A 296 9.31 0.83 -16.32
CA ARG A 296 9.83 1.83 -17.27
C ARG A 296 9.03 3.15 -17.31
N GLY A 297 7.70 3.07 -17.29
CA GLY A 297 6.86 4.26 -17.28
C GLY A 297 6.92 5.00 -15.93
N ALA A 298 6.93 4.28 -14.82
CA ALA A 298 7.13 4.85 -13.49
C ALA A 298 8.49 5.53 -13.32
N ILE A 299 9.60 4.97 -13.85
CA ILE A 299 10.93 5.60 -13.85
C ILE A 299 10.82 7.02 -14.44
N PHE A 300 10.16 7.16 -15.59
CA PHE A 300 9.96 8.46 -16.20
C PHE A 300 9.04 9.36 -15.36
N SER A 301 7.81 8.92 -15.09
CA SER A 301 6.79 9.75 -14.43
C SER A 301 7.18 10.16 -13.01
N LEU A 302 7.53 9.20 -12.15
CA LEU A 302 7.98 9.48 -10.78
C LEU A 302 9.36 10.14 -10.76
N GLY A 303 10.24 9.82 -11.70
CA GLY A 303 11.54 10.48 -11.81
C GLY A 303 11.42 11.98 -12.03
N MET A 304 10.56 12.40 -12.97
CA MET A 304 10.29 13.83 -13.23
C MET A 304 9.65 14.52 -12.01
N LEU A 305 8.72 13.85 -11.32
CA LEU A 305 8.11 14.39 -10.11
C LEU A 305 9.10 14.47 -8.94
N ALA A 306 10.02 13.51 -8.82
CA ALA A 306 11.10 13.54 -7.83
C ALA A 306 12.11 14.66 -8.11
N ALA A 307 12.46 14.90 -9.38
CA ALA A 307 13.25 16.06 -9.79
C ALA A 307 12.54 17.38 -9.42
N ALA A 308 11.25 17.50 -9.73
CA ALA A 308 10.44 18.65 -9.37
C ALA A 308 10.36 18.85 -7.85
N ALA A 309 10.23 17.78 -7.08
CA ALA A 309 10.25 17.83 -5.61
C ALA A 309 11.59 18.35 -5.08
N GLY A 310 12.71 17.90 -5.66
CA GLY A 310 14.04 18.41 -5.35
C GLY A 310 14.16 19.91 -5.63
N LEU A 311 13.73 20.34 -6.82
CA LEU A 311 13.73 21.76 -7.21
C LEU A 311 12.86 22.60 -6.28
N LYS A 312 11.63 22.15 -5.98
CA LYS A 312 10.69 22.81 -5.07
C LYS A 312 11.31 23.04 -3.70
N THR A 313 11.92 22.01 -3.13
CA THR A 313 12.59 22.05 -1.82
C THR A 313 13.76 23.04 -1.78
N ALA A 314 14.57 23.08 -2.84
CA ALA A 314 15.74 23.95 -2.94
C ALA A 314 15.35 25.41 -3.19
N ALA A 315 14.45 25.65 -4.15
CA ALA A 315 14.01 26.98 -4.56
C ALA A 315 12.92 27.59 -3.66
N LYS A 316 12.36 26.81 -2.72
CA LYS A 316 11.18 27.17 -1.91
C LYS A 316 9.96 27.53 -2.79
N ASP A 317 9.82 26.83 -3.91
CA ASP A 317 8.71 27.03 -4.84
C ASP A 317 7.38 26.58 -4.20
N ARG A 318 6.32 27.35 -4.41
CA ARG A 318 4.97 27.04 -3.90
C ARG A 318 4.08 26.36 -4.94
N SER A 319 4.51 26.29 -6.19
CA SER A 319 3.81 25.62 -7.29
C SER A 319 3.64 24.12 -7.02
N GLU A 320 2.59 23.55 -7.61
CA GLU A 320 2.40 22.11 -7.71
C GLU A 320 3.57 21.46 -8.46
N LEU A 321 3.89 20.19 -8.13
CA LEU A 321 4.99 19.48 -8.77
C LEU A 321 4.81 19.37 -10.28
N GLY A 322 3.58 19.13 -10.74
CA GLY A 322 3.27 19.09 -12.17
C GLY A 322 3.59 20.41 -12.88
N GLU A 323 3.23 21.54 -12.28
CA GLU A 323 3.53 22.86 -12.84
C GLU A 323 5.04 23.16 -12.88
N ILE A 324 5.81 22.66 -11.90
CA ILE A 324 7.27 22.72 -11.93
C ILE A 324 7.81 21.90 -13.11
N VAL A 325 7.34 20.66 -13.30
CA VAL A 325 7.78 19.81 -14.43
C VAL A 325 7.51 20.49 -15.77
N LYS A 326 6.29 21.00 -15.95
CA LYS A 326 5.86 21.69 -17.17
C LYS A 326 6.73 22.91 -17.47
N LYS A 327 6.94 23.79 -16.49
CA LYS A 327 7.71 25.03 -16.67
C LYS A 327 9.19 24.77 -16.92
N THR A 328 9.77 23.81 -16.22
CA THR A 328 11.22 23.59 -16.23
C THR A 328 11.67 22.68 -17.37
N TRP A 329 10.93 21.59 -17.64
CA TRP A 329 11.35 20.55 -18.58
C TRP A 329 10.31 20.24 -19.66
N GLY A 330 9.12 20.84 -19.64
CA GLY A 330 7.99 20.48 -20.52
C GLY A 330 8.31 20.55 -22.03
N GLU A 331 8.95 21.63 -22.48
CA GLU A 331 9.34 21.76 -23.89
C GLU A 331 10.36 20.71 -24.32
N GLU A 332 11.36 20.45 -23.49
CA GLU A 332 12.41 19.47 -23.79
C GLU A 332 11.88 18.04 -23.77
N ILE A 333 10.95 17.71 -22.86
CA ILE A 333 10.26 16.40 -22.83
C ILE A 333 9.57 16.11 -24.17
N LEU A 334 8.94 17.12 -24.80
CA LEU A 334 8.25 16.96 -26.08
C LEU A 334 9.21 16.81 -27.26
N LYS A 335 10.43 17.37 -27.16
CA LYS A 335 11.47 17.24 -28.20
C LYS A 335 12.12 15.86 -28.24
N GLN A 336 12.16 15.14 -27.12
CA GLN A 336 12.71 13.78 -27.08
C GLN A 336 11.92 12.83 -27.98
N ARG A 337 12.56 11.79 -28.54
CA ARG A 337 11.90 10.70 -29.27
C ARG A 337 12.35 9.36 -28.71
N ASN A 338 11.47 8.35 -28.73
CA ASN A 338 11.81 7.00 -28.28
C ASN A 338 11.29 5.96 -29.30
N PRO A 339 11.86 5.99 -30.53
CA PRO A 339 11.35 5.22 -31.65
C PRO A 339 11.36 3.72 -31.34
N GLY A 340 10.29 3.02 -31.72
CA GLY A 340 10.16 1.57 -31.55
C GLY A 340 9.67 1.11 -30.16
N SER A 341 9.19 2.02 -29.31
CA SER A 341 8.49 1.63 -28.08
C SER A 341 7.02 1.29 -28.36
N HIS A 342 6.47 0.28 -27.64
CA HIS A 342 5.04 -0.06 -27.72
C HIS A 342 4.12 1.15 -27.51
N GLY A 343 4.53 2.10 -26.66
CA GLY A 343 3.80 3.33 -26.41
C GLY A 343 3.76 4.25 -27.64
N GLU A 344 4.87 4.40 -28.36
CA GLU A 344 4.91 5.21 -29.58
C GLU A 344 4.11 4.55 -30.72
N GLU A 345 4.20 3.23 -30.87
CA GLU A 345 3.40 2.47 -31.84
C GLU A 345 1.90 2.61 -31.55
N ALA A 346 1.49 2.50 -30.28
CA ALA A 346 0.09 2.69 -29.88
C ALA A 346 -0.41 4.12 -30.18
N LEU A 347 0.41 5.14 -29.93
CA LEU A 347 0.07 6.53 -30.23
C LEU A 347 -0.03 6.80 -31.73
N GLN A 348 0.87 6.23 -32.54
CA GLN A 348 0.80 6.34 -33.99
C GLN A 348 -0.47 5.69 -34.55
N ARG A 349 -0.87 4.55 -33.97
CA ARG A 349 -2.02 3.77 -34.46
C ARG A 349 -3.38 4.30 -33.97
N TYR A 350 -3.46 4.79 -32.74
CA TYR A 350 -4.74 5.11 -32.09
C TYR A 350 -4.89 6.59 -31.70
N GLY A 351 -3.84 7.40 -31.90
CA GLY A 351 -3.81 8.79 -31.45
C GLY A 351 -3.83 8.93 -29.92
N GLY A 352 -3.88 10.17 -29.45
CA GLY A 352 -3.93 10.51 -28.02
C GLY A 352 -2.60 11.01 -27.45
N ASN A 353 -2.56 11.09 -26.12
CA ASN A 353 -1.45 11.65 -25.36
C ASN A 353 -0.76 10.53 -24.58
N GLY A 354 0.54 10.34 -24.78
CA GLY A 354 1.33 9.40 -23.98
C GLY A 354 1.88 10.01 -22.70
N ALA A 355 2.63 9.21 -21.93
CA ALA A 355 3.28 9.64 -20.69
C ALA A 355 4.11 10.93 -20.83
N ARG A 356 4.75 11.15 -21.99
CA ARG A 356 5.49 12.39 -22.28
C ARG A 356 4.60 13.63 -22.33
N MET A 357 3.45 13.55 -22.99
CA MET A 357 2.50 14.66 -23.07
C MET A 357 1.83 14.89 -21.71
N GLU A 358 1.51 13.82 -20.98
CA GLU A 358 1.01 13.90 -19.60
C GLU A 358 2.02 14.66 -18.70
N ALA A 359 3.29 14.28 -18.71
CA ALA A 359 4.34 14.95 -17.92
C ALA A 359 4.59 16.39 -18.37
N ALA A 360 4.73 16.63 -19.68
CA ALA A 360 4.97 17.97 -20.23
C ALA A 360 3.80 18.93 -19.98
N SER A 361 2.58 18.40 -19.83
CA SER A 361 1.39 19.18 -19.48
C SER A 361 1.21 19.36 -17.96
N GLY A 362 2.11 18.81 -17.14
CA GLY A 362 2.06 18.93 -15.68
C GLY A 362 1.16 17.91 -14.98
N PHE A 363 1.04 16.69 -15.52
CA PHE A 363 0.25 15.59 -14.95
C PHE A 363 -1.24 15.92 -14.71
N PRO A 364 -1.95 16.48 -15.71
CA PRO A 364 -3.35 16.90 -15.54
C PRO A 364 -4.26 15.75 -15.09
N SER A 365 -4.00 14.51 -15.51
CA SER A 365 -4.83 13.37 -15.13
C SER A 365 -4.70 13.06 -13.63
N VAL A 366 -3.49 13.21 -13.07
CA VAL A 366 -3.24 13.04 -11.64
C VAL A 366 -3.95 14.12 -10.84
N TYR A 367 -3.77 15.39 -11.19
CA TYR A 367 -4.36 16.52 -10.43
C TYR A 367 -5.88 16.62 -10.57
N GLN A 368 -6.45 16.31 -11.74
CA GLN A 368 -7.89 16.44 -11.98
C GLN A 368 -8.70 15.23 -11.54
N TYR A 369 -8.11 14.02 -11.54
CA TYR A 369 -8.86 12.77 -11.31
C TYR A 369 -8.26 11.90 -10.20
N GLY A 370 -6.96 11.59 -10.29
CA GLY A 370 -6.30 10.69 -9.34
C GLY A 370 -6.32 11.23 -7.90
N LEU A 371 -5.73 12.41 -7.69
CA LEU A 371 -5.59 13.03 -6.37
C LEU A 371 -6.94 13.31 -5.69
N PRO A 372 -7.96 13.90 -6.37
CA PRO A 372 -9.26 14.12 -5.76
C PRO A 372 -9.93 12.82 -5.30
N ALA A 373 -9.89 11.77 -6.13
CA ALA A 373 -10.47 10.47 -5.78
C ALA A 373 -9.72 9.80 -4.62
N PHE A 374 -8.39 9.84 -4.63
CA PHE A 374 -7.54 9.31 -3.57
C PHE A 374 -7.83 9.98 -2.21
N ARG A 375 -7.80 11.32 -2.18
CA ARG A 375 -8.01 12.11 -0.96
C ARG A 375 -9.42 11.96 -0.40
N ALA A 376 -10.43 11.88 -1.26
CA ALA A 376 -11.82 11.69 -0.82
C ALA A 376 -12.04 10.35 -0.08
N ALA A 377 -11.23 9.33 -0.40
CA ALA A 377 -11.31 7.99 0.17
C ALA A 377 -10.46 7.83 1.44
N LEU A 378 -9.27 8.44 1.52
CA LEU A 378 -8.33 8.30 2.66
C LEU A 378 -8.94 8.63 4.03
N GLY A 379 -9.79 9.65 4.11
CA GLY A 379 -10.43 10.04 5.38
C GLY A 379 -11.49 9.05 5.91
N ARG A 380 -11.91 8.08 5.09
CA ARG A 380 -13.04 7.18 5.38
C ARG A 380 -12.68 5.70 5.30
N LYS A 381 -11.60 5.34 4.61
CA LYS A 381 -11.31 3.94 4.20
C LYS A 381 -9.87 3.53 4.46
N ARG A 382 -9.58 2.25 4.26
CA ARG A 382 -8.22 1.70 4.21
C ARG A 382 -7.47 2.21 2.98
N SER A 383 -6.13 2.23 3.05
CA SER A 383 -5.25 2.69 1.96
C SER A 383 -5.60 2.04 0.61
N ASN A 384 -5.79 0.72 0.58
CA ASN A 384 -6.11 -0.02 -0.65
C ASN A 384 -7.39 0.48 -1.35
N ALA A 385 -8.45 0.78 -0.60
CA ALA A 385 -9.69 1.28 -1.19
C ALA A 385 -9.51 2.68 -1.81
N ALA A 386 -8.68 3.53 -1.19
CA ALA A 386 -8.33 4.83 -1.75
C ALA A 386 -7.50 4.68 -3.03
N CYS A 387 -6.55 3.74 -3.06
CA CYS A 387 -5.80 3.42 -4.27
C CYS A 387 -6.71 2.93 -5.40
N LEU A 388 -7.67 2.05 -5.12
CA LEU A 388 -8.63 1.58 -6.12
C LEU A 388 -9.53 2.71 -6.65
N ASP A 389 -10.06 3.58 -5.78
CA ASP A 389 -10.85 4.73 -6.21
C ASP A 389 -10.05 5.67 -7.14
N ALA A 390 -8.79 5.95 -6.80
CA ALA A 390 -7.89 6.75 -7.63
C ALA A 390 -7.58 6.06 -8.96
N PHE A 391 -7.27 4.76 -8.92
CA PHE A 391 -6.99 3.94 -10.09
C PHE A 391 -8.16 3.97 -11.10
N TYR A 392 -9.39 3.73 -10.63
CA TYR A 392 -10.55 3.73 -11.51
C TYR A 392 -10.96 5.13 -11.99
N ALA A 393 -10.69 6.18 -11.20
CA ALA A 393 -10.85 7.56 -11.66
C ALA A 393 -9.89 7.89 -12.82
N LEU A 394 -8.65 7.40 -12.75
CA LEU A 394 -7.68 7.51 -13.84
C LEU A 394 -8.06 6.64 -15.04
N LEU A 395 -8.43 5.37 -14.81
CA LEU A 395 -8.77 4.41 -15.87
C LEU A 395 -9.94 4.86 -16.76
N GLU A 396 -10.91 5.60 -16.20
CA GLU A 396 -12.03 6.15 -16.97
C GLU A 396 -11.57 7.21 -18.00
N ARG A 397 -10.49 7.95 -17.71
CA ARG A 397 -10.14 9.19 -18.44
C ARG A 397 -8.84 9.10 -19.22
N VAL A 398 -7.92 8.25 -18.80
CA VAL A 398 -6.56 8.17 -19.37
C VAL A 398 -6.57 7.21 -20.56
N ASN A 399 -6.09 7.70 -21.71
CA ASN A 399 -5.79 6.85 -22.87
C ASN A 399 -4.51 6.04 -22.61
N ASP A 400 -4.63 4.92 -21.90
CA ASP A 400 -3.50 4.08 -21.55
C ASP A 400 -2.91 3.37 -22.78
N THR A 401 -1.66 3.71 -23.11
CA THR A 401 -0.97 3.13 -24.28
C THR A 401 -0.69 1.63 -24.15
N THR A 402 -0.50 1.10 -22.93
CA THR A 402 -0.33 -0.35 -22.69
C THR A 402 -1.62 -1.08 -22.99
N LEU A 403 -2.75 -0.49 -22.57
CA LEU A 403 -4.08 -1.03 -22.80
C LEU A 403 -4.44 -1.00 -24.28
N LEU A 404 -4.18 0.13 -24.96
CA LEU A 404 -4.39 0.27 -26.41
C LEU A 404 -3.52 -0.69 -27.22
N HIS A 405 -2.27 -0.90 -26.80
CA HIS A 405 -1.38 -1.86 -27.44
C HIS A 405 -1.90 -3.30 -27.33
N ARG A 406 -2.36 -3.72 -26.14
CA ARG A 406 -2.85 -5.09 -25.89
C ARG A 406 -4.26 -5.35 -26.41
N GLY A 407 -5.17 -4.39 -26.26
CA GLY A 407 -6.61 -4.57 -26.50
C GLY A 407 -7.21 -3.72 -27.61
N GLY A 408 -6.46 -2.80 -28.21
CA GLY A 408 -6.99 -1.82 -29.16
C GLY A 408 -8.10 -0.96 -28.57
N ARG A 409 -8.95 -0.36 -29.44
CA ARG A 409 -10.08 0.46 -28.97
C ARG A 409 -11.13 -0.36 -28.22
N ALA A 410 -11.41 -1.59 -28.64
CA ALA A 410 -12.36 -2.45 -27.95
C ALA A 410 -11.95 -2.76 -26.49
N GLY A 411 -10.66 -3.04 -26.26
CA GLY A 411 -10.13 -3.24 -24.91
C GLY A 411 -10.14 -1.96 -24.07
N HIS A 412 -9.85 -0.82 -24.70
CA HIS A 412 -9.95 0.49 -24.07
C HIS A 412 -11.39 0.82 -23.64
N ASP A 413 -12.35 0.67 -24.54
CA ASP A 413 -13.75 1.02 -24.27
C ASP A 413 -14.35 0.11 -23.19
N PHE A 414 -14.00 -1.17 -23.20
CA PHE A 414 -14.33 -2.10 -22.12
C PHE A 414 -13.75 -1.65 -20.77
N ALA A 415 -12.51 -1.15 -20.73
CA ALA A 415 -11.90 -0.68 -19.50
C ALA A 415 -12.59 0.58 -18.95
N VAL A 416 -12.97 1.51 -19.84
CA VAL A 416 -13.72 2.71 -19.47
C VAL A 416 -15.10 2.31 -18.90
N GLU A 417 -15.81 1.40 -19.55
CA GLU A 417 -17.09 0.89 -19.04
C GLU A 417 -16.94 0.23 -17.66
N ALA A 418 -15.91 -0.59 -17.47
CA ALA A 418 -15.59 -1.22 -16.20
C ALA A 418 -15.28 -0.20 -15.10
N ALA A 419 -14.57 0.89 -15.44
CA ALA A 419 -14.26 1.99 -14.54
C ALA A 419 -15.50 2.79 -14.14
N VAL A 420 -16.35 3.15 -15.11
CA VAL A 420 -17.63 3.83 -14.86
C VAL A 420 -18.53 2.98 -13.96
N ALA A 421 -18.61 1.67 -14.23
CA ALA A 421 -19.40 0.74 -13.42
C ALA A 421 -18.87 0.64 -11.98
N PHE A 422 -17.55 0.62 -11.78
CA PHE A 422 -16.95 0.63 -10.44
C PHE A 422 -17.24 1.94 -9.70
N ARG A 423 -17.07 3.09 -10.35
CA ARG A 423 -17.27 4.40 -9.72
C ARG A 423 -18.72 4.68 -9.35
N ARG A 424 -19.68 4.07 -10.06
CA ARG A 424 -21.12 4.15 -9.76
C ARG A 424 -21.60 3.15 -8.70
N ALA A 425 -20.80 2.13 -8.38
CA ALA A 425 -21.15 1.11 -7.41
C ALA A 425 -21.15 1.67 -5.98
N SER A 426 -21.97 1.09 -5.11
CA SER A 426 -21.90 1.41 -3.67
C SER A 426 -20.58 0.92 -3.07
N GLU A 427 -20.23 1.43 -1.89
CA GLU A 427 -19.01 1.01 -1.19
C GLU A 427 -18.99 -0.49 -0.87
N GLU A 428 -20.16 -1.07 -0.60
CA GLU A 428 -20.32 -2.50 -0.36
C GLU A 428 -20.14 -3.33 -1.64
N GLU A 429 -20.46 -2.77 -2.81
CA GLU A 429 -20.38 -3.46 -4.10
C GLU A 429 -19.00 -3.35 -4.76
N LYS A 430 -18.27 -2.27 -4.47
CA LYS A 430 -16.96 -1.96 -5.06
C LYS A 430 -15.95 -3.11 -4.96
N PRO A 431 -15.77 -3.80 -3.82
CA PRO A 431 -14.83 -4.91 -3.73
C PRO A 431 -15.14 -6.01 -4.75
N ALA A 432 -16.36 -6.55 -4.73
CA ALA A 432 -16.78 -7.61 -5.64
C ALA A 432 -16.66 -7.17 -7.11
N ARG A 433 -16.99 -5.90 -7.40
CA ARG A 433 -16.81 -5.30 -8.73
C ARG A 433 -15.35 -5.27 -9.15
N ALA A 434 -14.45 -4.83 -8.27
CA ALA A 434 -13.03 -4.73 -8.59
C ALA A 434 -12.43 -6.11 -8.87
N LEU A 435 -12.80 -7.14 -8.10
CA LEU A 435 -12.36 -8.51 -8.36
C LEU A 435 -12.91 -9.05 -9.68
N LYS A 436 -14.19 -8.79 -9.98
CA LYS A 436 -14.78 -9.13 -11.28
C LYS A 436 -14.02 -8.46 -12.42
N ASN A 437 -13.77 -7.16 -12.31
CA ASN A 437 -13.01 -6.41 -13.31
C ASN A 437 -11.60 -6.99 -13.47
N HIS A 438 -10.89 -7.28 -12.38
CA HIS A 438 -9.57 -7.91 -12.44
C HIS A 438 -9.59 -9.23 -13.20
N ARG A 439 -10.51 -10.15 -12.87
CA ARG A 439 -10.65 -11.42 -13.59
C ARG A 439 -10.98 -11.24 -15.07
N GLU A 440 -11.86 -10.29 -15.40
CA GLU A 440 -12.25 -10.03 -16.79
C GLU A 440 -11.12 -9.38 -17.61
N PHE A 441 -10.27 -8.56 -16.99
CA PHE A 441 -9.06 -8.03 -17.62
C PHE A 441 -8.04 -9.15 -17.88
N THR A 442 -7.77 -9.99 -16.86
CA THR A 442 -6.90 -11.16 -16.97
C THR A 442 -7.36 -12.10 -18.09
N ARG A 443 -8.65 -12.41 -18.16
CA ARG A 443 -9.23 -13.26 -19.21
C ARG A 443 -9.07 -12.68 -20.61
N ARG A 444 -9.08 -11.35 -20.75
CA ARG A 444 -8.89 -10.64 -22.03
C ARG A 444 -7.44 -10.28 -22.31
N ASN A 445 -6.50 -10.66 -21.45
CA ASN A 445 -5.10 -10.27 -21.52
C ASN A 445 -4.92 -8.74 -21.59
N LEU A 446 -5.74 -8.00 -20.83
CA LEU A 446 -5.69 -6.53 -20.77
C LEU A 446 -4.86 -6.07 -19.56
N SER A 447 -4.06 -5.03 -19.74
CA SER A 447 -3.29 -4.40 -18.66
C SER A 447 -3.20 -2.91 -18.93
N CYS A 448 -3.26 -2.10 -17.89
CA CYS A 448 -3.19 -0.64 -17.97
C CYS A 448 -2.02 -0.13 -17.12
N GLY A 449 -0.81 -0.36 -17.65
CA GLY A 449 0.45 -0.01 -16.98
C GLY A 449 0.64 1.50 -16.83
N GLY A 450 0.16 2.32 -17.76
CA GLY A 450 0.26 3.77 -17.65
C GLY A 450 -0.65 4.33 -16.55
N VAL A 451 -1.84 3.77 -16.36
CA VAL A 451 -2.73 4.10 -15.23
C VAL A 451 -2.09 3.70 -13.90
N ALA A 452 -1.41 2.55 -13.85
CA ALA A 452 -0.61 2.13 -12.70
C ALA A 452 0.51 3.13 -12.37
N ASP A 453 1.28 3.57 -13.37
CA ASP A 453 2.33 4.59 -13.18
C ASP A 453 1.74 5.91 -12.62
N LEU A 454 0.55 6.31 -13.09
CA LEU A 454 -0.16 7.51 -12.62
C LEU A 454 -0.78 7.33 -11.22
N LEU A 455 -1.15 6.11 -10.83
CA LEU A 455 -1.54 5.80 -9.45
C LEU A 455 -0.33 6.02 -8.52
N ALA A 456 0.85 5.49 -8.87
CA ALA A 456 2.06 5.73 -8.09
C ALA A 456 2.40 7.23 -8.01
N ALA A 457 2.27 7.96 -9.12
CA ALA A 457 2.41 9.43 -9.14
C ALA A 457 1.40 10.14 -8.22
N THR A 458 0.14 9.69 -8.20
CA THR A 458 -0.90 10.21 -7.31
C THR A 458 -0.51 10.05 -5.84
N ILE A 459 -0.07 8.85 -5.45
CA ILE A 459 0.36 8.55 -4.07
C ILE A 459 1.57 9.40 -3.70
N PHE A 460 2.57 9.47 -4.58
CA PHE A 460 3.78 10.27 -4.36
C PHE A 460 3.45 11.76 -4.16
N ILE A 461 2.70 12.38 -5.06
CA ILE A 461 2.35 13.80 -4.98
C ILE A 461 1.58 14.09 -3.69
N HIS A 462 0.59 13.26 -3.34
CA HIS A 462 -0.17 13.46 -2.11
C HIS A 462 0.73 13.54 -0.88
N ARG A 463 1.70 12.63 -0.76
CA ARG A 463 2.59 12.56 0.40
C ARG A 463 3.59 13.68 0.47
N MET A 464 4.12 14.06 -0.68
CA MET A 464 5.00 15.19 -0.76
C MET A 464 4.26 16.48 -0.36
N GLU A 465 3.02 16.65 -0.80
CA GLU A 465 2.17 17.77 -0.36
C GLU A 465 1.87 17.74 1.14
N GLU A 466 1.55 16.59 1.74
CA GLU A 466 1.42 16.46 3.20
C GLU A 466 2.70 16.86 3.95
N LEU A 467 3.87 16.46 3.44
CA LEU A 467 5.17 16.82 4.03
C LEU A 467 5.41 18.33 4.00
N TRP A 468 5.00 19.03 2.94
CA TRP A 468 5.17 20.48 2.84
C TRP A 468 4.09 21.26 3.60
N GLU A 469 2.88 20.74 3.77
CA GLU A 469 1.85 21.35 4.62
C GLU A 469 2.21 21.30 6.11
N ASP A 470 2.99 20.30 6.51
CA ASP A 470 3.46 20.10 7.89
C ASP A 470 4.67 21.00 8.28
N LEU A 471 5.25 21.75 7.34
CA LEU A 471 6.44 22.61 7.49
C LEU A 471 6.09 24.10 7.45
#